data_AF-A0A1Y3YA62-F1
#
_entry.id   AF-A0A1Y3YA62-F1
#
_cell.length_a   1.000
_cell.length_b   1.000
_cell.length_c   1.000
_cell.angle_alpha   90.00
_cell.angle_beta   90.00
_cell.angle_gamma   90.00
#
_symmetry.space_group_name_H-M   'P 1'
#
loop_
_entity.id
_entity.type
_entity.pdbx_description
1 polymer ?
#
loop_
_entity_poly.entity_id
_entity_poly.type
_entity_poly.pdbx_seq_one_letter_code
_entity_poly.pdbx_strand_id
1 'polypeptide(L)'
;SSGWWGYDVAKPAFLAEQGHQLVNTHGDWYWIVGGNKCTVDKASKFDINNFMGGTIEDPVGAMFCIWSDVPQAQTDASVAEEVADVIAAFGSTLPETAERNVHPIIAGSKVLLQKTYDYALTLSTEGVTDTAKAAFETALANAKIVLDKENATQDEIDAAWDALLEGIWGLGLTQGDKTMLEQLIAKAESMIPDQDKYVQDNWQTLVDALAAAKEVDADGDAMDEDIQPVADALFNAILAQRFKADKSILEDLIGKAEGINLDGYTAESVATFRTALANAQAVMANESLSEGDQATVDAAVAALSDAMNGLTAGGAPETTDKPEATDKPQTTDKPQTTEKPENNVPQTGDSAQVMVYVVALAAAVCLLSGATVVARKNRG
;
A
#
# COMPACT_ATOMS: atom_id res chain seq x y z
N SER A 1 37.18 10.59 -64.18
CA SER A 1 37.69 9.25 -64.52
C SER A 1 38.90 9.38 -65.43
N SER A 2 39.90 8.52 -65.26
CA SER A 2 40.91 8.26 -66.30
C SER A 2 40.17 7.87 -67.57
N GLY A 3 40.45 8.56 -68.67
CA GLY A 3 39.69 8.49 -69.92
C GLY A 3 39.43 7.06 -70.41
N TRP A 4 38.35 6.91 -71.16
CA TRP A 4 38.04 5.64 -71.83
C TRP A 4 39.07 5.40 -72.94
N TRP A 5 39.52 4.15 -73.07
CA TRP A 5 40.54 3.79 -74.06
C TRP A 5 40.09 4.19 -75.47
N GLY A 6 40.86 5.07 -76.12
CA GLY A 6 40.57 5.60 -77.46
C GLY A 6 39.81 6.93 -77.51
N TYR A 7 39.53 7.57 -76.36
CA TYR A 7 38.84 8.87 -76.31
C TYR A 7 39.62 9.91 -75.49
N ASP A 8 39.81 11.10 -76.08
CA ASP A 8 40.25 12.29 -75.36
C ASP A 8 39.05 12.94 -74.67
N VAL A 9 38.94 12.75 -73.36
CA VAL A 9 37.89 13.39 -72.56
C VAL A 9 38.24 14.86 -72.31
N ALA A 10 37.29 15.75 -72.63
CA ALA A 10 37.45 17.18 -72.38
C ALA A 10 37.62 17.44 -70.87
N LYS A 11 38.57 18.32 -70.52
CA LYS A 11 38.78 18.72 -69.12
C LYS A 11 37.61 19.58 -68.63
N PRO A 12 37.24 19.50 -67.35
CA PRO A 12 36.17 20.32 -66.79
C PRO A 12 36.38 21.83 -67.01
N ALA A 13 37.62 22.33 -66.85
CA ALA A 13 37.96 23.73 -67.12
C ALA A 13 37.68 24.15 -68.57
N PHE A 14 38.01 23.30 -69.55
CA PHE A 14 37.72 23.58 -70.96
C PHE A 14 36.21 23.68 -71.21
N LEU A 15 35.41 22.78 -70.62
CA LEU A 15 33.96 22.82 -70.77
C LEU A 15 33.36 24.08 -70.13
N ALA A 16 33.88 24.52 -68.98
CA ALA A 16 33.48 25.77 -68.35
C ALA A 16 33.81 26.99 -69.22
N GLU A 17 34.99 27.03 -69.86
CA GLU A 17 35.37 28.08 -70.82
C GLU A 17 34.42 28.13 -72.04
N GLN A 18 33.84 26.99 -72.44
CA GLN A 18 32.82 26.95 -73.49
C GLN A 18 31.43 27.39 -73.00
N GLY A 19 31.30 27.84 -71.74
CA GLY A 19 30.06 28.32 -71.15
C GLY A 19 29.16 27.21 -70.59
N HIS A 20 29.66 25.98 -70.44
CA HIS A 20 28.89 24.92 -69.79
C HIS A 20 28.89 25.08 -68.28
N GLN A 21 27.70 24.96 -67.68
CA GLN A 21 27.53 24.90 -66.24
C GLN A 21 27.83 23.48 -65.74
N LEU A 22 28.64 23.36 -64.69
CA LEU A 22 29.14 22.07 -64.20
C LEU A 22 28.82 21.86 -62.72
N VAL A 23 28.34 20.65 -62.41
CA VAL A 23 28.17 20.13 -61.04
C VAL A 23 29.38 19.29 -60.69
N ASN A 24 29.97 19.53 -59.52
CA ASN A 24 31.11 18.77 -59.03
C ASN A 24 30.69 17.40 -58.48
N THR A 25 30.99 16.35 -59.24
CA THR A 25 30.70 14.95 -58.89
C THR A 25 31.98 14.19 -58.49
N HIS A 26 32.95 14.88 -57.89
CA HIS A 26 34.27 14.32 -57.61
C HIS A 26 34.20 12.95 -56.94
N GLY A 27 34.68 11.92 -57.64
CA GLY A 27 34.46 10.52 -57.29
C GLY A 27 35.22 10.01 -56.07
N ASP A 28 35.70 10.88 -55.18
CA ASP A 28 36.35 10.52 -53.91
C ASP A 28 35.46 10.83 -52.69
N TRP A 29 34.30 11.45 -52.91
CA TRP A 29 33.40 11.98 -51.90
C TRP A 29 32.07 11.21 -51.92
N TYR A 30 32.14 9.95 -51.51
CA TYR A 30 31.00 9.03 -51.51
C TYR A 30 31.02 8.07 -50.33
N TRP A 31 29.85 7.52 -50.02
CA TRP A 31 29.65 6.48 -49.00
C TRP A 31 29.18 5.17 -49.63
N ILE A 32 29.64 4.03 -49.08
CA ILE A 32 29.19 2.69 -49.48
C ILE A 32 28.38 2.10 -48.34
N VAL A 33 27.13 1.72 -48.62
CA VAL A 33 26.28 0.97 -47.67
C VAL A 33 26.95 -0.35 -47.31
N GLY A 34 27.15 -0.60 -46.01
CA GLY A 34 27.88 -1.75 -45.47
C GLY A 34 29.40 -1.71 -45.66
N GLY A 35 29.97 -0.57 -46.09
CA GLY A 35 31.40 -0.35 -46.29
C GLY A 35 31.85 1.03 -45.79
N ASN A 36 33.10 1.44 -46.08
CA ASN A 36 33.66 2.74 -45.64
C ASN A 36 34.48 3.41 -46.75
N LYS A 37 34.17 4.67 -47.10
CA LYS A 37 34.88 5.44 -48.14
C LYS A 37 35.11 6.92 -47.84
N CYS A 38 34.10 7.63 -47.32
CA CYS A 38 34.22 9.03 -46.91
C CYS A 38 33.92 9.17 -45.42
N THR A 39 34.89 9.63 -44.63
CA THR A 39 34.70 9.95 -43.21
C THR A 39 34.26 11.39 -43.03
N VAL A 40 33.77 11.75 -41.85
CA VAL A 40 33.45 13.14 -41.47
C VAL A 40 34.66 14.08 -41.68
N ASP A 41 35.86 13.69 -41.20
CA ASP A 41 37.10 14.45 -41.39
C ASP A 41 37.52 14.59 -42.86
N LYS A 42 37.23 13.58 -43.69
CA LYS A 42 37.46 13.71 -45.13
C LYS A 42 36.45 14.70 -45.68
N ALA A 43 35.15 14.46 -45.48
CA ALA A 43 34.01 15.25 -45.95
C ALA A 43 34.15 16.75 -45.67
N SER A 44 34.64 17.13 -44.49
CA SER A 44 34.85 18.53 -44.10
C SER A 44 35.95 19.27 -44.86
N LYS A 45 36.73 18.55 -45.68
CA LYS A 45 37.82 19.11 -46.51
C LYS A 45 37.42 19.23 -47.98
N PHE A 46 36.14 19.02 -48.31
CA PHE A 46 35.69 19.16 -49.69
C PHE A 46 35.88 20.59 -50.19
N ASP A 47 36.29 20.72 -51.44
CA ASP A 47 36.40 21.99 -52.12
C ASP A 47 35.56 21.90 -53.40
N ILE A 48 34.48 22.69 -53.44
CA ILE A 48 33.54 22.73 -54.55
C ILE A 48 34.21 23.10 -55.88
N ASN A 49 35.29 23.89 -55.84
CA ASN A 49 36.00 24.37 -57.02
C ASN A 49 36.98 23.34 -57.58
N ASN A 50 37.32 22.30 -56.82
CA ASN A 50 38.29 21.29 -57.21
C ASN A 50 37.64 20.12 -57.95
N PHE A 51 37.85 20.03 -59.26
CA PHE A 51 37.37 18.94 -60.12
C PHE A 51 38.50 17.96 -60.46
N MET A 52 38.14 16.75 -60.86
CA MET A 52 39.13 15.81 -61.40
C MET A 52 39.80 16.40 -62.65
N GLY A 53 41.07 16.81 -62.52
CA GLY A 53 41.88 17.33 -63.62
C GLY A 53 41.89 18.86 -63.79
N GLY A 54 41.40 19.63 -62.81
CA GLY A 54 41.54 21.09 -62.77
C GLY A 54 40.60 21.79 -61.80
N THR A 55 40.72 23.12 -61.73
CA THR A 55 39.86 24.00 -60.91
C THR A 55 38.83 24.70 -61.79
N ILE A 56 37.63 24.91 -61.26
CA ILE A 56 36.57 25.72 -61.86
C ILE A 56 36.25 26.86 -60.88
N GLU A 57 36.15 28.09 -61.37
CA GLU A 57 35.91 29.27 -60.52
C GLU A 57 34.47 29.36 -60.00
N ASP A 58 33.48 28.95 -60.81
CA ASP A 58 32.05 29.10 -60.48
C ASP A 58 31.25 27.83 -60.85
N PRO A 59 31.43 26.72 -60.13
CA PRO A 59 30.61 25.53 -60.30
C PRO A 59 29.18 25.78 -59.82
N VAL A 60 28.19 25.21 -60.52
CA VAL A 60 26.76 25.40 -60.18
C VAL A 60 26.27 24.51 -59.05
N GLY A 61 27.11 23.60 -58.55
CA GLY A 61 26.78 22.75 -57.41
C GLY A 61 27.76 21.61 -57.20
N ALA A 62 27.47 20.76 -56.22
CA ALA A 62 28.20 19.53 -55.93
C ALA A 62 27.23 18.37 -55.66
N MET A 63 27.74 17.15 -55.77
CA MET A 63 26.98 15.93 -55.50
C MET A 63 27.77 15.02 -54.58
N PHE A 64 27.17 14.65 -53.44
CA PHE A 64 27.64 13.55 -52.59
C PHE A 64 26.85 12.29 -52.92
N CYS A 65 27.54 11.18 -53.18
CA CYS A 65 26.90 9.94 -53.57
C CYS A 65 26.86 8.93 -52.41
N ILE A 66 25.68 8.35 -52.18
CA ILE A 66 25.54 7.11 -51.43
C ILE A 66 25.23 6.02 -52.43
N TRP A 67 25.98 4.93 -52.42
CA TRP A 67 25.64 3.76 -53.21
C TRP A 67 25.81 2.48 -52.42
N SER A 68 25.20 1.42 -52.92
CA SER A 68 25.32 0.08 -52.35
C SER A 68 25.77 -0.89 -53.43
N ASP A 69 26.90 -1.54 -53.21
CA ASP A 69 27.32 -2.68 -54.03
C ASP A 69 26.52 -3.94 -53.66
N VAL A 70 25.89 -3.96 -52.47
CA VAL A 70 25.10 -5.07 -51.93
C VAL A 70 23.85 -4.54 -51.18
N PRO A 71 22.70 -4.37 -51.85
CA PRO A 71 21.54 -3.62 -51.33
C PRO A 71 20.86 -4.13 -50.05
N GLN A 72 21.18 -5.33 -49.56
CA GLN A 72 20.49 -5.97 -48.42
C GLN A 72 21.27 -5.92 -47.09
N ALA A 73 22.40 -5.20 -47.01
CA ALA A 73 23.27 -5.24 -45.83
C ALA A 73 22.73 -4.44 -44.63
N GLN A 74 21.92 -3.40 -44.84
CA GLN A 74 21.45 -2.48 -43.82
C GLN A 74 20.03 -1.97 -44.15
N THR A 75 19.28 -1.50 -43.14
CA THR A 75 17.99 -0.84 -43.35
C THR A 75 18.21 0.61 -43.77
N ASP A 76 17.24 1.19 -44.49
CA ASP A 76 17.30 2.61 -44.90
C ASP A 76 17.52 3.55 -43.71
N ALA A 77 16.91 3.26 -42.55
CA ALA A 77 17.05 4.07 -41.34
C ALA A 77 18.48 4.01 -40.77
N SER A 78 19.09 2.83 -40.67
CA SER A 78 20.46 2.66 -40.19
C SER A 78 21.48 3.33 -41.11
N VAL A 79 21.30 3.22 -42.44
CA VAL A 79 22.16 3.91 -43.41
C VAL A 79 22.06 5.42 -43.25
N ALA A 80 20.84 5.92 -43.06
CA ALA A 80 20.61 7.35 -42.94
C ALA A 80 21.23 7.94 -41.66
N GLU A 81 21.21 7.20 -40.55
CA GLU A 81 21.88 7.57 -39.30
C GLU A 81 23.41 7.60 -39.44
N GLU A 82 24.00 6.54 -39.99
CA GLU A 82 25.46 6.43 -40.13
C GLU A 82 26.07 7.48 -41.07
N VAL A 83 25.32 7.88 -42.11
CA VAL A 83 25.82 8.81 -43.13
C VAL A 83 25.47 10.28 -42.83
N ALA A 84 24.61 10.54 -41.83
CA ALA A 84 24.09 11.88 -41.53
C ALA A 84 25.21 12.90 -41.27
N ASP A 85 26.16 12.57 -40.38
CA ASP A 85 27.26 13.46 -40.02
C ASP A 85 28.23 13.69 -41.19
N VAL A 86 28.41 12.68 -42.05
CA VAL A 86 29.27 12.78 -43.25
C VAL A 86 28.65 13.74 -44.27
N ILE A 87 27.34 13.64 -44.51
CA ILE A 87 26.60 14.58 -45.37
C ILE A 87 26.62 15.98 -44.78
N ALA A 88 26.42 16.12 -43.46
CA ALA A 88 26.45 17.40 -42.79
C ALA A 88 27.82 18.09 -42.93
N ALA A 89 28.90 17.32 -42.73
CA ALA A 89 30.28 17.79 -42.90
C ALA A 89 30.64 18.12 -44.35
N PHE A 90 30.12 17.37 -45.33
CA PHE A 90 30.28 17.72 -46.74
C PHE A 90 29.52 19.02 -47.06
N GLY A 91 28.26 19.10 -46.62
CA GLY A 91 27.40 20.24 -46.89
C GLY A 91 27.88 21.55 -46.24
N SER A 92 28.66 21.51 -45.16
CA SER A 92 29.23 22.71 -44.52
C SER A 92 30.36 23.35 -45.32
N THR A 93 30.94 22.64 -46.29
CA THR A 93 31.97 23.17 -47.19
C THR A 93 31.39 23.91 -48.40
N LEU A 94 30.09 23.76 -48.65
CA LEU A 94 29.41 24.39 -49.78
C LEU A 94 29.07 25.85 -49.44
N PRO A 95 29.12 26.77 -50.42
CA PRO A 95 28.77 28.16 -50.19
C PRO A 95 27.33 28.28 -49.67
N GLU A 96 27.10 29.19 -48.73
CA GLU A 96 25.76 29.52 -48.26
C GLU A 96 24.96 30.16 -49.41
N THR A 97 23.87 29.52 -49.82
CA THR A 97 22.90 30.07 -50.75
C THR A 97 21.57 30.32 -50.01
N ALA A 98 20.79 31.31 -50.48
CA ALA A 98 19.47 31.60 -49.92
C ALA A 98 18.47 30.42 -50.04
N GLU A 99 18.81 29.39 -50.84
CA GLU A 99 18.01 28.20 -51.12
C GLU A 99 18.62 26.91 -50.55
N ARG A 100 19.55 26.98 -49.58
CA ARG A 100 20.01 25.77 -48.88
C ARG A 100 18.84 25.17 -48.12
N ASN A 101 18.12 24.25 -48.76
CA ASN A 101 17.23 23.33 -48.10
C ASN A 101 18.11 22.45 -47.19
N VAL A 102 18.30 22.89 -45.95
CA VAL A 102 18.90 22.06 -44.92
C VAL A 102 18.00 20.84 -44.82
N HIS A 103 18.52 19.65 -45.15
CA HIS A 103 17.75 18.44 -44.95
C HIS A 103 17.32 18.39 -43.48
N PRO A 104 16.02 18.18 -43.19
CA PRO A 104 15.55 18.08 -41.82
C PRO A 104 16.36 17.02 -41.09
N ILE A 105 16.70 17.30 -39.83
CA ILE A 105 17.25 16.32 -38.90
C ILE A 105 16.38 15.08 -39.01
N ILE A 106 16.98 13.91 -39.27
CA ILE A 106 16.22 12.66 -39.37
C ILE A 106 15.65 12.37 -37.99
N ALA A 107 14.37 12.71 -37.81
CA ALA A 107 13.64 12.40 -36.58
C ALA A 107 13.69 10.88 -36.35
N GLY A 108 13.95 10.47 -35.10
CA GLY A 108 13.88 9.06 -34.72
C GLY A 108 12.47 8.49 -34.90
N SER A 109 12.36 7.17 -35.02
CA SER A 109 11.08 6.49 -35.24
C SER A 109 10.25 6.42 -33.96
N LYS A 110 9.15 7.19 -33.91
CA LYS A 110 8.23 7.24 -32.76
C LYS A 110 7.21 6.10 -32.69
N VAL A 111 7.25 5.14 -33.62
CA VAL A 111 6.17 4.15 -33.79
C VAL A 111 5.95 3.30 -32.53
N LEU A 112 7.03 2.82 -31.89
CA LEU A 112 6.94 2.00 -30.69
C LEU A 112 6.48 2.82 -29.47
N LEU A 113 7.03 4.02 -29.30
CA LEU A 113 6.61 4.95 -28.25
C LEU A 113 5.13 5.29 -28.39
N GLN A 114 4.64 5.60 -29.59
CA GLN A 114 3.24 5.93 -29.84
C GLN A 114 2.33 4.74 -29.50
N LYS A 115 2.65 3.53 -29.97
CA LYS A 115 1.85 2.33 -29.66
C LYS A 115 1.82 2.03 -28.16
N THR A 116 2.94 2.20 -27.48
CA THR A 116 3.04 1.96 -26.03
C THR A 116 2.28 3.02 -25.26
N TYR A 117 2.34 4.28 -25.69
CA TYR A 117 1.55 5.38 -25.14
C TYR A 117 0.05 5.14 -25.32
N ASP A 118 -0.39 4.75 -26.51
CA ASP A 118 -1.80 4.44 -26.79
C ASP A 118 -2.29 3.26 -25.94
N TYR A 119 -1.46 2.23 -25.73
CA TYR A 119 -1.76 1.13 -24.83
C TYR A 119 -1.83 1.60 -23.37
N ALA A 120 -0.87 2.40 -22.91
CA ALA A 120 -0.82 2.92 -21.55
C ALA A 120 -2.08 3.74 -21.20
N LEU A 121 -2.63 4.50 -22.15
CA LEU A 121 -3.90 5.23 -21.98
C LEU A 121 -5.11 4.31 -21.71
N THR A 122 -5.01 3.01 -22.00
CA THR A 122 -6.08 2.03 -21.73
C THR A 122 -5.96 1.35 -20.36
N LEU A 123 -4.85 1.55 -19.66
CA LEU A 123 -4.58 0.91 -18.38
C LEU A 123 -5.29 1.64 -17.24
N SER A 124 -5.78 0.87 -16.27
CA SER A 124 -6.33 1.42 -15.03
C SER A 124 -5.22 1.56 -13.99
N THR A 125 -5.28 2.63 -13.20
CA THR A 125 -4.44 2.82 -12.01
C THR A 125 -5.23 2.63 -10.72
N GLU A 126 -6.45 2.08 -10.80
CA GLU A 126 -7.28 1.79 -9.64
C GLU A 126 -6.63 0.71 -8.77
N GLY A 127 -6.50 0.97 -7.46
CA GLY A 127 -5.88 0.06 -6.51
C GLY A 127 -4.36 -0.07 -6.62
N VAL A 128 -3.70 0.69 -7.51
CA VAL A 128 -2.24 0.76 -7.59
C VAL A 128 -1.69 1.59 -6.43
N THR A 129 -0.51 1.24 -5.92
CA THR A 129 0.18 2.03 -4.89
C THR A 129 0.43 3.46 -5.37
N ASP A 130 0.29 4.45 -4.49
CA ASP A 130 0.41 5.87 -4.84
C ASP A 130 1.74 6.21 -5.53
N THR A 131 2.86 5.67 -5.04
CA THR A 131 4.19 5.87 -5.62
C THR A 131 4.28 5.30 -7.04
N ALA A 132 3.80 4.07 -7.27
CA ALA A 132 3.84 3.45 -8.59
C ALA A 132 2.89 4.16 -9.59
N LYS A 133 1.72 4.59 -9.14
CA LYS A 133 0.79 5.40 -9.93
C LYS A 133 1.44 6.72 -10.35
N ALA A 134 2.07 7.44 -9.43
CA ALA A 134 2.75 8.70 -9.71
C ALA A 134 3.92 8.52 -10.71
N ALA A 135 4.67 7.42 -10.59
CA ALA A 135 5.74 7.09 -11.53
C ALA A 135 5.19 6.83 -12.94
N PHE A 136 4.11 6.04 -13.06
CA PHE A 136 3.43 5.79 -14.32
C PHE A 136 2.88 7.07 -14.97
N GLU A 137 2.18 7.92 -14.22
CA GLU A 137 1.63 9.19 -14.72
C GLU A 137 2.74 10.14 -15.21
N THR A 138 3.85 10.19 -14.48
CA THR A 138 5.04 10.98 -14.88
C THR A 138 5.65 10.45 -16.18
N ALA A 139 5.82 9.14 -16.30
CA ALA A 139 6.35 8.51 -17.50
C ALA A 139 5.42 8.71 -18.71
N LEU A 140 4.10 8.60 -18.52
CA LEU A 140 3.09 8.86 -19.53
C LEU A 140 3.15 10.31 -20.03
N ALA A 141 3.28 11.28 -19.11
CA ALA A 141 3.43 12.69 -19.47
C ALA A 141 4.72 12.95 -20.27
N ASN A 142 5.85 12.36 -19.84
CA ASN A 142 7.12 12.48 -20.56
C ASN A 142 7.06 11.87 -21.97
N ALA A 143 6.46 10.69 -22.10
CA ALA A 143 6.23 10.04 -23.39
C ALA A 143 5.45 10.96 -24.34
N LYS A 144 4.40 11.64 -23.85
CA LYS A 144 3.64 12.60 -24.66
C LYS A 144 4.49 13.79 -25.11
N ILE A 145 5.33 14.35 -24.23
CA ILE A 145 6.23 15.46 -24.56
C ILE A 145 7.18 15.06 -25.71
N VAL A 146 7.78 13.86 -25.63
CA VAL A 146 8.70 13.37 -26.67
C VAL A 146 7.97 13.05 -27.98
N LEU A 147 6.74 12.50 -27.90
CA LEU A 147 5.90 12.29 -29.08
C LEU A 147 5.57 13.60 -29.80
N ASP A 148 5.30 14.68 -29.07
CA ASP A 148 4.96 15.99 -29.62
C ASP A 148 6.17 16.79 -30.13
N LYS A 149 7.39 16.43 -29.70
CA LYS A 149 8.62 17.13 -30.09
C LYS A 149 8.96 16.89 -31.55
N GLU A 150 8.89 17.93 -32.39
CA GLU A 150 9.07 17.84 -33.85
C GLU A 150 10.36 17.10 -34.28
N ASN A 151 11.49 17.42 -33.66
CA ASN A 151 12.81 16.81 -33.94
C ASN A 151 13.37 16.07 -32.72
N ALA A 152 12.62 15.11 -32.17
CA ALA A 152 13.12 14.23 -31.13
C ALA A 152 14.23 13.30 -31.68
N THR A 153 15.32 13.16 -30.93
CA THR A 153 16.39 12.21 -31.28
C THR A 153 15.95 10.78 -30.95
N GLN A 154 16.60 9.77 -31.54
CA GLN A 154 16.29 8.37 -31.22
C GLN A 154 16.55 8.05 -29.74
N ASP A 155 17.65 8.55 -29.17
CA ASP A 155 17.94 8.40 -27.72
C ASP A 155 16.83 8.97 -26.83
N GLU A 156 16.26 10.13 -27.19
CA GLU A 156 15.15 10.73 -26.43
C GLU A 156 13.88 9.89 -26.52
N ILE A 157 13.63 9.30 -27.69
CA ILE A 157 12.49 8.41 -27.93
C ILE A 157 12.64 7.10 -27.16
N ASP A 158 13.83 6.50 -27.20
CA ASP A 158 14.12 5.24 -26.51
C ASP A 158 14.08 5.43 -25.00
N ALA A 159 14.67 6.50 -24.47
CA ALA A 159 14.61 6.82 -23.04
C ALA A 159 13.16 7.07 -22.57
N ALA A 160 12.33 7.75 -23.36
CA ALA A 160 10.92 7.95 -23.02
C ALA A 160 10.12 6.65 -23.10
N TRP A 161 10.47 5.76 -24.03
CA TRP A 161 9.84 4.45 -24.18
C TRP A 161 10.18 3.51 -23.03
N ASP A 162 11.46 3.43 -22.65
CA ASP A 162 11.93 2.64 -21.51
C ASP A 162 11.27 3.11 -20.20
N ALA A 163 11.26 4.43 -19.95
CA ALA A 163 10.60 4.99 -18.76
C ALA A 163 9.09 4.68 -18.72
N LEU A 164 8.41 4.73 -19.87
CA LEU A 164 7.00 4.36 -19.96
C LEU A 164 6.77 2.87 -19.69
N LEU A 165 7.65 2.00 -20.18
CA LEU A 165 7.57 0.56 -19.94
C LEU A 165 7.79 0.22 -18.46
N GLU A 166 8.77 0.86 -17.81
CA GLU A 166 8.98 0.74 -16.36
C GLU A 166 7.76 1.21 -15.56
N GLY A 167 7.17 2.34 -15.93
CA GLY A 167 5.93 2.83 -15.34
C GLY A 167 4.78 1.84 -15.48
N ILE A 168 4.61 1.24 -16.67
CA ILE A 168 3.59 0.21 -16.93
C ILE A 168 3.83 -1.02 -16.05
N TRP A 169 5.08 -1.47 -15.90
CA TRP A 169 5.42 -2.59 -15.01
C TRP A 169 5.13 -2.27 -13.54
N GLY A 170 5.36 -1.03 -13.13
CA GLY A 170 5.06 -0.54 -11.79
C GLY A 170 3.57 -0.64 -11.43
N LEU A 171 2.65 -0.60 -12.40
CA LEU A 171 1.21 -0.78 -12.15
C LEU A 171 0.85 -2.16 -11.57
N GLY A 172 1.77 -3.13 -11.61
CA GLY A 172 1.62 -4.41 -10.92
C GLY A 172 1.72 -4.32 -9.39
N LEU A 173 2.17 -3.19 -8.85
CA LEU A 173 2.25 -2.91 -7.41
C LEU A 173 0.91 -2.37 -6.94
N THR A 174 0.08 -3.23 -6.36
CA THR A 174 -1.25 -2.88 -5.86
C THR A 174 -1.26 -2.71 -4.35
N GLN A 175 -2.10 -1.80 -3.87
CA GLN A 175 -2.41 -1.64 -2.45
C GLN A 175 -3.02 -2.94 -1.91
N GLY A 176 -2.76 -3.23 -0.63
CA GLY A 176 -3.39 -4.36 0.05
C GLY A 176 -4.86 -4.09 0.42
N ASP A 177 -5.58 -5.14 0.78
CA ASP A 177 -7.00 -5.04 1.15
C ASP A 177 -7.15 -4.47 2.57
N LYS A 178 -7.67 -3.25 2.67
CA LYS A 178 -7.89 -2.53 3.94
C LYS A 178 -9.26 -2.78 4.57
N THR A 179 -10.14 -3.54 3.93
CA THR A 179 -11.54 -3.71 4.37
C THR A 179 -11.67 -4.17 5.83
N MET A 180 -10.83 -5.10 6.27
CA MET A 180 -10.85 -5.57 7.67
C MET A 180 -10.28 -4.52 8.63
N LEU A 181 -9.19 -3.84 8.23
CA LEU A 181 -8.56 -2.79 9.03
C LEU A 181 -9.54 -1.64 9.29
N GLU A 182 -10.26 -1.18 8.26
CA GLU A 182 -11.29 -0.15 8.35
C GLU A 182 -12.40 -0.53 9.35
N GLN A 183 -12.86 -1.79 9.32
CA GLN A 183 -13.87 -2.28 10.27
C GLN A 183 -13.36 -2.29 11.71
N LEU A 184 -12.10 -2.70 11.91
CA LEU A 184 -11.47 -2.70 13.23
C LEU A 184 -11.27 -1.28 13.75
N ILE A 185 -10.87 -0.34 12.89
CA ILE A 185 -10.76 1.09 13.20
C ILE A 185 -12.12 1.61 13.65
N ALA A 186 -13.17 1.40 12.86
CA ALA A 186 -14.52 1.84 13.20
C ALA A 186 -15.01 1.24 14.54
N LYS A 187 -14.69 -0.04 14.79
CA LYS A 187 -15.01 -0.69 16.06
C LYS A 187 -14.27 -0.04 17.22
N ALA A 188 -12.96 0.14 17.12
CA ALA A 188 -12.15 0.75 18.16
C ALA A 188 -12.58 2.20 18.45
N GLU A 189 -12.86 2.99 17.40
CA GLU A 189 -13.40 4.35 17.53
C GLU A 189 -14.74 4.38 18.28
N SER A 190 -15.63 3.42 18.01
CA SER A 190 -16.91 3.33 18.71
C SER A 190 -16.78 3.05 20.21
N MET A 191 -15.64 2.51 20.65
CA MET A 191 -15.36 2.25 22.06
C MET A 191 -14.89 3.50 22.80
N ILE A 192 -14.27 4.46 22.11
CA ILE A 192 -13.65 5.66 22.72
C ILE A 192 -14.61 6.48 23.59
N PRO A 193 -15.86 6.78 23.17
CA PRO A 193 -16.81 7.53 24.02
C PRO A 193 -17.19 6.80 25.32
N ASP A 194 -17.00 5.48 25.35
CA ASP A 194 -17.34 4.61 26.48
C ASP A 194 -16.11 4.22 27.31
N GLN A 195 -14.97 4.90 27.14
CA GLN A 195 -13.70 4.61 27.83
C GLN A 195 -13.88 4.38 29.34
N ASP A 196 -14.67 5.20 30.01
CA ASP A 196 -14.86 5.15 31.46
C ASP A 196 -15.52 3.85 31.95
N LYS A 197 -16.21 3.13 31.06
CA LYS A 197 -16.83 1.84 31.35
C LYS A 197 -15.84 0.68 31.31
N TYR A 198 -14.64 0.87 30.75
CA TYR A 198 -13.62 -0.16 30.63
C TYR A 198 -12.53 -0.02 31.69
N VAL A 199 -11.95 -1.16 32.07
CA VAL A 199 -10.74 -1.22 32.90
C VAL A 199 -9.59 -0.56 32.15
N GLN A 200 -8.80 0.29 32.83
CA GLN A 200 -7.79 1.12 32.16
C GLN A 200 -6.48 0.39 31.84
N ASP A 201 -6.23 -0.79 32.45
CA ASP A 201 -4.99 -1.56 32.32
C ASP A 201 -4.55 -1.79 30.86
N ASN A 202 -5.50 -2.08 29.96
CA ASN A 202 -5.23 -2.36 28.54
C ASN A 202 -5.71 -1.24 27.61
N TRP A 203 -6.24 -0.15 28.15
CA TRP A 203 -6.90 0.87 27.33
C TRP A 203 -5.90 1.61 26.43
N GLN A 204 -4.73 1.95 26.97
CA GLN A 204 -3.69 2.63 26.19
C GLN A 204 -3.23 1.79 25.00
N THR A 205 -3.16 0.46 25.15
CA THR A 205 -2.82 -0.45 24.05
C THR A 205 -3.83 -0.37 22.90
N LEU A 206 -5.12 -0.19 23.20
CA LEU A 206 -6.14 0.05 22.16
C LEU A 206 -5.92 1.39 21.45
N VAL A 207 -5.64 2.46 22.21
CA VAL A 207 -5.41 3.80 21.65
C VAL A 207 -4.19 3.80 20.72
N ASP A 208 -3.08 3.19 21.16
CA ASP A 208 -1.84 3.12 20.38
C ASP A 208 -2.02 2.27 19.12
N ALA A 209 -2.66 1.11 19.24
CA ALA A 209 -2.94 0.24 18.09
C ALA A 209 -3.91 0.90 17.09
N LEU A 210 -4.89 1.66 17.57
CA LEU A 210 -5.81 2.42 16.73
C LEU A 210 -5.07 3.54 15.96
N ALA A 211 -4.13 4.23 16.60
CA ALA A 211 -3.32 5.24 15.93
C ALA A 211 -2.48 4.62 14.80
N ALA A 212 -1.77 3.53 15.08
CA ALA A 212 -0.98 2.81 14.06
C ALA A 212 -1.86 2.28 12.91
N ALA A 213 -3.05 1.76 13.23
CA ALA A 213 -4.02 1.33 12.23
C ALA A 213 -4.43 2.46 11.28
N LYS A 214 -4.71 3.66 11.81
CA LYS A 214 -5.07 4.82 10.99
C LYS A 214 -3.93 5.30 10.10
N GLU A 215 -2.68 5.19 10.56
CA GLU A 215 -1.52 5.54 9.75
C GLU A 215 -1.40 4.61 8.53
N VAL A 216 -1.49 3.29 8.73
CA VAL A 216 -1.43 2.31 7.64
C VAL A 216 -2.66 2.36 6.73
N ASP A 217 -3.83 2.65 7.29
CA ASP A 217 -5.06 2.84 6.50
C ASP A 217 -4.94 4.03 5.54
N ALA A 218 -4.31 5.12 6.00
CA ALA A 218 -4.06 6.31 5.17
C ALA A 218 -2.88 6.16 4.19
N ASP A 219 -2.03 5.15 4.37
CA ASP A 219 -0.86 4.93 3.53
C ASP A 219 -1.23 4.30 2.18
N GLY A 220 -1.20 5.10 1.11
CA GLY A 220 -1.51 4.66 -0.24
C GLY A 220 -0.48 3.73 -0.87
N ASP A 221 0.64 3.44 -0.20
CA ASP A 221 1.64 2.45 -0.62
C ASP A 221 1.56 1.15 0.21
N ALA A 222 0.73 1.10 1.25
CA ALA A 222 0.60 -0.07 2.12
C ALA A 222 0.13 -1.32 1.37
N MET A 223 0.90 -2.39 1.51
CA MET A 223 0.59 -3.71 0.96
C MET A 223 0.04 -4.63 2.06
N ASP A 224 -0.44 -5.83 1.68
CA ASP A 224 -1.00 -6.79 2.63
C ASP A 224 -0.03 -7.11 3.78
N GLU A 225 1.28 -7.17 3.50
CA GLU A 225 2.33 -7.44 4.50
C GLU A 225 2.46 -6.32 5.55
N ASP A 226 2.11 -5.08 5.21
CA ASP A 226 2.09 -3.94 6.12
C ASP A 226 0.76 -3.88 6.91
N ILE A 227 -0.34 -4.23 6.24
CA ILE A 227 -1.70 -4.15 6.79
C ILE A 227 -1.98 -5.24 7.83
N GLN A 228 -1.66 -6.51 7.51
CA GLN A 228 -1.96 -7.66 8.36
C GLN A 228 -1.49 -7.53 9.82
N PRO A 229 -0.20 -7.23 10.10
CA PRO A 229 0.28 -7.15 11.47
C PRO A 229 -0.40 -6.04 12.28
N VAL A 230 -0.76 -4.93 11.63
CA VAL A 230 -1.44 -3.81 12.28
C VAL A 230 -2.91 -4.11 12.54
N ALA A 231 -3.59 -4.77 11.59
CA ALA A 231 -4.94 -5.28 11.79
C ALA A 231 -5.00 -6.28 12.97
N ASP A 232 -4.07 -7.23 13.01
CA ASP A 232 -3.98 -8.22 14.10
C ASP A 232 -3.70 -7.55 15.46
N ALA A 233 -2.82 -6.55 15.50
CA ALA A 233 -2.52 -5.80 16.71
C ALA A 233 -3.77 -5.05 17.23
N LEU A 234 -4.49 -4.35 16.35
CA LEU A 234 -5.71 -3.65 16.71
C LEU A 234 -6.82 -4.61 17.15
N PHE A 235 -7.00 -5.73 16.45
CA PHE A 235 -7.96 -6.76 16.83
C PHE A 235 -7.67 -7.32 18.23
N ASN A 236 -6.42 -7.67 18.51
CA ASN A 236 -6.01 -8.15 19.83
C ASN A 236 -6.22 -7.09 20.92
N ALA A 237 -5.94 -5.82 20.63
CA ALA A 237 -6.15 -4.73 21.57
C ALA A 237 -7.64 -4.52 21.88
N ILE A 238 -8.52 -4.64 20.88
CA ILE A 238 -9.98 -4.63 21.07
C ILE A 238 -10.41 -5.80 21.96
N LEU A 239 -9.91 -7.01 21.69
CA LEU A 239 -10.23 -8.20 22.48
C LEU A 239 -9.69 -8.17 23.92
N ALA A 240 -8.67 -7.37 24.20
CA ALA A 240 -8.11 -7.22 25.55
C ALA A 240 -8.97 -6.35 26.47
N GLN A 241 -9.93 -5.59 25.92
CA GLN A 241 -10.76 -4.68 26.71
C GLN A 241 -11.78 -5.43 27.57
N ARG A 242 -11.99 -4.94 28.79
CA ARG A 242 -12.94 -5.51 29.76
C ARG A 242 -13.76 -4.39 30.37
N PHE A 243 -15.07 -4.59 30.49
CA PHE A 243 -15.92 -3.69 31.26
C PHE A 243 -15.56 -3.77 32.74
N LYS A 244 -15.69 -2.65 33.45
CA LYS A 244 -15.53 -2.56 34.90
C LYS A 244 -16.64 -3.34 35.60
N ALA A 245 -16.32 -3.90 36.77
CA ALA A 245 -17.33 -4.46 37.68
C ALA A 245 -18.36 -3.39 38.08
N ASP A 246 -19.62 -3.78 38.23
CA ASP A 246 -20.67 -2.91 38.76
C ASP A 246 -20.51 -2.78 40.28
N LYS A 247 -20.29 -1.54 40.73
CA LYS A 247 -20.09 -1.18 42.14
C LYS A 247 -21.20 -0.33 42.72
N SER A 248 -22.29 -0.08 41.98
CA SER A 248 -23.39 0.79 42.40
C SER A 248 -23.98 0.36 43.77
N ILE A 249 -24.21 -0.94 43.95
CA ILE A 249 -24.73 -1.49 45.22
C ILE A 249 -23.74 -1.30 46.37
N LEU A 250 -22.44 -1.49 46.11
CA LEU A 250 -21.39 -1.33 47.11
C LEU A 250 -21.25 0.14 47.52
N GLU A 251 -21.30 1.07 46.57
CA GLU A 251 -21.29 2.51 46.81
C GLU A 251 -22.44 2.94 47.72
N ASP A 252 -23.67 2.55 47.38
CA ASP A 252 -24.87 2.82 48.20
C ASP A 252 -24.74 2.25 49.62
N LEU A 253 -24.16 1.05 49.74
CA LEU A 253 -24.00 0.37 51.02
C LEU A 253 -22.94 1.04 51.91
N ILE A 254 -21.82 1.47 51.33
CA ILE A 254 -20.79 2.26 52.02
C ILE A 254 -21.38 3.56 52.53
N GLY A 255 -22.15 4.28 51.70
CA GLY A 255 -22.81 5.53 52.10
C GLY A 255 -23.77 5.35 53.29
N LYS A 256 -24.51 4.23 53.33
CA LYS A 256 -25.35 3.88 54.49
C LYS A 256 -24.51 3.55 55.73
N ALA A 257 -23.45 2.77 55.55
CA ALA A 257 -22.57 2.34 56.64
C ALA A 257 -21.87 3.53 57.32
N GLU A 258 -21.36 4.49 56.54
CA GLU A 258 -20.71 5.71 57.05
C GLU A 258 -21.66 6.60 57.87
N GLY A 259 -22.97 6.51 57.63
CA GLY A 259 -24.00 7.23 58.36
C GLY A 259 -24.44 6.60 59.69
N ILE A 260 -23.96 5.41 60.04
CA ILE A 260 -24.37 4.72 61.28
C ILE A 260 -23.72 5.39 62.49
N ASN A 261 -24.53 5.84 63.45
CA ASN A 261 -24.01 6.24 64.76
C ASN A 261 -23.61 5.00 65.56
N LEU A 262 -22.34 4.93 65.96
CA LEU A 262 -21.74 3.79 66.67
C LEU A 262 -21.85 3.92 68.20
N ASP A 263 -22.43 5.02 68.71
CA ASP A 263 -22.68 5.20 70.13
C ASP A 263 -23.64 4.12 70.67
N GLY A 264 -23.26 3.50 71.80
CA GLY A 264 -24.09 2.49 72.44
C GLY A 264 -23.93 1.08 71.87
N TYR A 265 -22.99 0.83 70.96
CA TYR A 265 -22.60 -0.52 70.53
C TYR A 265 -21.37 -1.05 71.29
N THR A 266 -21.17 -2.37 71.29
CA THR A 266 -19.99 -2.99 71.91
C THR A 266 -18.72 -2.69 71.10
N ALA A 267 -17.57 -2.62 71.79
CA ALA A 267 -16.29 -2.38 71.13
C ALA A 267 -15.92 -3.47 70.09
N GLU A 268 -16.28 -4.73 70.36
CA GLU A 268 -16.01 -5.86 69.48
C GLU A 268 -16.83 -5.78 68.18
N SER A 269 -18.15 -5.57 68.28
CA SER A 269 -19.00 -5.45 67.09
C SER A 269 -18.63 -4.23 66.23
N VAL A 270 -18.26 -3.11 66.87
CA VAL A 270 -17.78 -1.91 66.17
C VAL A 270 -16.46 -2.17 65.44
N ALA A 271 -15.54 -2.94 66.03
CA ALA A 271 -14.27 -3.28 65.38
C ALA A 271 -14.48 -4.14 64.12
N THR A 272 -15.38 -5.14 64.18
CA THR A 272 -15.76 -5.96 63.03
C THR A 272 -16.39 -5.11 61.93
N PHE A 273 -17.34 -4.23 62.28
CA PHE A 273 -17.97 -3.29 61.34
C PHE A 273 -16.94 -2.38 60.65
N ARG A 274 -16.03 -1.75 61.40
CA ARG A 274 -14.99 -0.88 60.82
C ARG A 274 -14.05 -1.63 59.89
N THR A 275 -13.74 -2.88 60.20
CA THR A 275 -12.91 -3.73 59.34
C THR A 275 -13.61 -4.05 58.02
N ALA A 276 -14.90 -4.42 58.09
CA ALA A 276 -15.70 -4.68 56.89
C ALA A 276 -15.87 -3.42 56.02
N LEU A 277 -16.10 -2.26 56.64
CA LEU A 277 -16.20 -0.98 55.94
C LEU A 277 -14.88 -0.60 55.23
N ALA A 278 -13.74 -0.76 55.90
CA ALA A 278 -12.44 -0.50 55.30
C ALA A 278 -12.17 -1.42 54.09
N ASN A 279 -12.52 -2.70 54.19
CA ASN A 279 -12.40 -3.64 53.08
C ASN A 279 -13.33 -3.28 51.91
N ALA A 280 -14.58 -2.91 52.20
CA ALA A 280 -15.54 -2.44 51.20
C ALA A 280 -15.03 -1.20 50.46
N GLN A 281 -14.49 -0.22 51.18
CA GLN A 281 -13.87 0.98 50.59
C GLN A 281 -12.66 0.64 49.72
N ALA A 282 -11.84 -0.33 50.12
CA ALA A 282 -10.70 -0.79 49.32
C ALA A 282 -11.16 -1.44 48.00
N VAL A 283 -12.23 -2.26 48.03
CA VAL A 283 -12.83 -2.85 46.82
C VAL A 283 -13.46 -1.77 45.94
N MET A 284 -14.15 -0.79 46.54
CA MET A 284 -14.72 0.35 45.83
C MET A 284 -13.64 1.14 45.07
N ALA A 285 -12.49 1.41 45.70
CA ALA A 285 -11.37 2.14 45.10
C ALA A 285 -10.56 1.34 44.06
N ASN A 286 -10.75 0.02 43.95
CA ASN A 286 -9.96 -0.80 43.03
C ASN A 286 -10.46 -0.69 41.57
N GLU A 287 -9.79 0.11 40.76
CA GLU A 287 -10.15 0.35 39.35
C GLU A 287 -9.87 -0.82 38.40
N SER A 288 -9.14 -1.85 38.85
CA SER A 288 -8.78 -3.00 38.01
C SER A 288 -9.87 -4.08 37.97
N LEU A 289 -10.93 -3.96 38.79
CA LEU A 289 -11.99 -4.97 38.86
C LEU A 289 -12.84 -4.94 37.58
N SER A 290 -12.83 -6.05 36.87
CA SER A 290 -13.64 -6.26 35.67
C SER A 290 -14.97 -6.93 36.00
N GLU A 291 -15.88 -7.02 35.03
CA GLU A 291 -17.09 -7.87 35.14
C GLU A 291 -16.75 -9.32 35.55
N GLY A 292 -15.58 -9.84 35.16
CA GLY A 292 -15.10 -11.16 35.59
C GLY A 292 -14.82 -11.27 37.08
N ASP A 293 -14.61 -10.15 37.76
CA ASP A 293 -14.29 -10.05 39.18
C ASP A 293 -15.51 -9.64 40.03
N GLN A 294 -16.71 -9.63 39.46
CA GLN A 294 -17.94 -9.17 40.13
C GLN A 294 -18.18 -9.86 41.48
N ALA A 295 -17.82 -11.15 41.60
CA ALA A 295 -17.94 -11.89 42.86
C ALA A 295 -17.14 -11.26 44.01
N THR A 296 -16.03 -10.56 43.73
CA THR A 296 -15.25 -9.82 44.73
C THR A 296 -16.03 -8.61 45.26
N VAL A 297 -16.72 -7.90 44.37
CA VAL A 297 -17.59 -6.77 44.73
C VAL A 297 -18.77 -7.28 45.55
N ASP A 298 -19.42 -8.35 45.09
CA ASP A 298 -20.58 -8.95 45.76
C ASP A 298 -20.22 -9.49 47.16
N ALA A 299 -19.03 -10.08 47.31
CA ALA A 299 -18.54 -10.53 48.61
C ALA A 299 -18.29 -9.36 49.58
N ALA A 300 -17.80 -8.22 49.09
CA ALA A 300 -17.62 -7.02 49.90
C ALA A 300 -18.97 -6.44 50.35
N VAL A 301 -19.97 -6.44 49.46
CA VAL A 301 -21.36 -6.06 49.78
C VAL A 301 -21.91 -6.96 50.90
N ALA A 302 -21.80 -8.28 50.74
CA ALA A 302 -22.29 -9.24 51.74
C ALA A 302 -21.60 -9.06 53.10
N ALA A 303 -20.27 -8.96 53.11
CA ALA A 303 -19.49 -8.80 54.34
C ALA A 303 -19.82 -7.49 55.09
N LEU A 304 -19.99 -6.37 54.37
CA LEU A 304 -20.40 -5.11 54.99
C LEU A 304 -21.84 -5.19 55.51
N SER A 305 -22.75 -5.81 54.76
CA SER A 305 -24.15 -6.04 55.17
C SER A 305 -24.22 -6.86 56.46
N ASP A 306 -23.50 -7.98 56.52
CA ASP A 306 -23.45 -8.84 57.70
C ASP A 306 -22.85 -8.11 58.90
N ALA A 307 -21.80 -7.31 58.70
CA ALA A 307 -21.17 -6.57 59.79
C ALA A 307 -22.07 -5.43 60.32
N MET A 308 -22.88 -4.81 59.47
CA MET A 308 -23.92 -3.85 59.91
C MET A 308 -25.01 -4.55 60.73
N ASN A 309 -25.48 -5.71 60.27
CA ASN A 309 -26.50 -6.49 60.99
C ASN A 309 -25.96 -7.08 62.31
N GLY A 310 -24.65 -7.32 62.40
CA GLY A 310 -23.95 -7.85 63.57
C GLY A 310 -23.56 -6.82 64.63
N LEU A 311 -23.97 -5.55 64.49
CA LEU A 311 -23.75 -4.53 65.52
C LEU A 311 -24.62 -4.83 66.77
N THR A 312 -23.99 -5.06 67.94
CA THR A 312 -24.68 -5.41 69.19
C THR A 312 -24.61 -4.29 70.22
N ALA A 313 -25.75 -3.96 70.86
CA ALA A 313 -25.82 -2.87 71.84
C ALA A 313 -25.02 -3.17 73.13
N GLY A 314 -24.33 -2.15 73.65
CA GLY A 314 -23.58 -2.17 74.90
C GLY A 314 -24.50 -1.95 76.10
N GLY A 315 -25.15 -3.02 76.57
CA GLY A 315 -25.89 -3.08 77.83
C GLY A 315 -25.58 -4.39 78.57
N ALA A 316 -25.55 -4.34 79.91
CA ALA A 316 -25.27 -5.48 80.80
C ALA A 316 -26.25 -6.66 80.61
N PRO A 317 -25.91 -7.89 81.07
CA PRO A 317 -26.34 -9.15 80.45
C PRO A 317 -27.83 -9.45 80.65
N GLU A 318 -28.52 -9.79 79.56
CA GLU A 318 -29.75 -10.58 79.65
C GLU A 318 -29.36 -12.01 80.07
N THR A 319 -29.72 -12.33 81.30
CA THR A 319 -29.80 -13.67 81.87
C THR A 319 -30.60 -14.58 80.95
N THR A 320 -30.02 -15.65 80.44
CA THR A 320 -30.80 -16.83 80.03
C THR A 320 -30.51 -17.95 81.00
N ASP A 321 -31.55 -18.27 81.75
CA ASP A 321 -31.64 -19.42 82.64
C ASP A 321 -31.23 -20.70 81.92
N LYS A 322 -30.34 -21.46 82.57
CA LYS A 322 -30.29 -22.90 82.42
C LYS A 322 -31.56 -23.48 83.07
N PRO A 323 -32.26 -24.42 82.42
CA PRO A 323 -32.75 -25.57 83.16
C PRO A 323 -32.11 -26.88 82.67
N GLU A 324 -31.83 -27.72 83.66
CA GLU A 324 -31.39 -29.11 83.55
C GLU A 324 -32.52 -30.06 83.10
N ALA A 325 -32.10 -31.25 82.69
CA ALA A 325 -32.83 -32.30 81.98
C ALA A 325 -33.87 -33.11 82.78
N THR A 326 -34.72 -33.87 82.04
CA THR A 326 -35.46 -35.15 82.28
C THR A 326 -36.88 -35.05 81.67
N ASP A 327 -37.52 -36.00 80.95
CA ASP A 327 -37.34 -37.42 80.62
C ASP A 327 -38.14 -37.78 79.32
N LYS A 328 -37.77 -38.89 78.65
CA LYS A 328 -38.42 -39.57 77.48
C LYS A 328 -39.71 -40.34 77.91
N PRO A 329 -40.48 -41.10 77.06
CA PRO A 329 -40.54 -41.28 75.58
C PRO A 329 -41.96 -41.39 74.94
N GLN A 330 -42.07 -41.39 73.59
CA GLN A 330 -42.88 -42.29 72.69
C GLN A 330 -43.04 -41.67 71.28
N THR A 331 -42.41 -42.19 70.21
CA THR A 331 -42.80 -43.23 69.21
C THR A 331 -43.74 -42.77 68.06
N THR A 332 -43.29 -43.12 66.83
CA THR A 332 -43.98 -43.28 65.51
C THR A 332 -44.52 -41.99 64.85
N ASP A 333 -44.20 -41.64 63.59
CA ASP A 333 -44.27 -42.47 62.37
C ASP A 333 -43.22 -42.19 61.28
N LYS A 334 -43.09 -43.21 60.42
CA LYS A 334 -42.27 -43.41 59.20
C LYS A 334 -42.53 -42.35 58.09
N PRO A 335 -41.59 -42.13 57.14
CA PRO A 335 -41.63 -42.89 55.86
C PRO A 335 -40.23 -43.34 55.39
N GLN A 336 -40.09 -44.61 55.00
CA GLN A 336 -39.87 -45.10 53.63
C GLN A 336 -38.54 -44.70 52.97
N THR A 337 -37.73 -45.73 52.81
CA THR A 337 -36.54 -45.85 51.98
C THR A 337 -36.84 -45.85 50.48
N THR A 338 -35.76 -45.55 49.73
CA THR A 338 -35.30 -45.99 48.39
C THR A 338 -35.42 -45.06 47.17
N GLU A 339 -34.21 -44.79 46.64
CA GLU A 339 -33.77 -44.70 45.24
C GLU A 339 -33.61 -43.34 44.53
N LYS A 340 -32.32 -43.05 44.27
CA LYS A 340 -31.66 -42.44 43.09
C LYS A 340 -32.57 -41.84 42.00
N PRO A 341 -32.37 -40.58 41.60
CA PRO A 341 -32.77 -40.11 40.28
C PRO A 341 -31.62 -40.24 39.28
N GLU A 342 -31.86 -41.02 38.22
CA GLU A 342 -31.27 -40.77 36.90
C GLU A 342 -32.07 -39.69 36.19
N ASN A 343 -31.34 -38.82 35.48
CA ASN A 343 -31.72 -38.04 34.30
C ASN A 343 -33.12 -37.44 34.24
N ASN A 344 -33.19 -36.13 34.49
CA ASN A 344 -33.91 -35.25 33.58
C ASN A 344 -33.26 -33.86 33.56
N VAL A 345 -32.65 -33.55 32.42
CA VAL A 345 -32.15 -32.21 32.06
C VAL A 345 -33.30 -31.45 31.43
N PRO A 346 -33.63 -30.22 31.87
CA PRO A 346 -34.30 -29.25 31.03
C PRO A 346 -33.27 -28.19 30.57
N GLN A 347 -32.76 -28.42 29.36
CA GLN A 347 -32.68 -27.45 28.27
C GLN A 347 -32.63 -25.95 28.65
N THR A 348 -31.42 -25.39 28.76
CA THR A 348 -31.20 -23.95 28.53
C THR A 348 -30.90 -23.75 27.05
N GLY A 349 -31.95 -23.54 26.28
CA GLY A 349 -31.87 -22.92 24.98
C GLY A 349 -32.62 -21.60 25.04
N ASP A 350 -31.89 -20.49 25.08
CA ASP A 350 -32.24 -19.37 24.22
C ASP A 350 -30.96 -18.63 23.80
N SER A 351 -30.41 -19.10 22.67
CA SER A 351 -29.21 -18.59 22.01
C SER A 351 -29.61 -18.02 20.65
N ALA A 352 -30.56 -17.08 20.64
CA ALA A 352 -31.13 -16.55 19.39
C ALA A 352 -30.61 -15.16 18.96
N GLN A 353 -29.75 -14.48 19.74
CA GLN A 353 -29.29 -13.11 19.39
C GLN A 353 -27.76 -12.94 19.30
N VAL A 354 -26.96 -13.83 19.90
CA VAL A 354 -25.48 -13.68 19.94
C VAL A 354 -24.77 -14.53 18.88
N MET A 355 -25.44 -15.52 18.29
CA MET A 355 -24.83 -16.43 17.30
C MET A 355 -24.91 -15.96 15.84
N VAL A 356 -25.53 -14.80 15.56
CA VAL A 356 -25.65 -14.28 14.19
C VAL A 356 -24.45 -13.42 13.78
N TYR A 357 -23.78 -12.74 14.72
CA TYR A 357 -22.64 -11.87 14.40
C TYR A 357 -21.27 -12.56 14.45
N VAL A 358 -21.12 -13.65 15.22
CA VAL A 358 -19.84 -14.38 15.34
C VAL A 358 -19.64 -15.39 14.22
N VAL A 359 -20.71 -15.92 13.63
CA VAL A 359 -20.63 -16.87 12.50
C VAL A 359 -20.40 -16.17 11.15
N ALA A 360 -20.76 -14.89 11.02
CA ALA A 360 -20.53 -14.12 9.80
C ALA A 360 -19.04 -13.81 9.54
N LEU A 361 -18.23 -13.66 10.59
CA LEU A 361 -16.80 -13.33 10.48
C LEU A 361 -15.90 -14.57 10.33
N ALA A 362 -16.32 -15.73 10.86
CA ALA A 362 -15.58 -17.00 10.71
C ALA A 362 -15.90 -17.76 9.41
N ALA A 363 -17.03 -17.48 8.75
CA ALA A 363 -17.43 -18.18 7.51
C ALA A 363 -16.75 -17.62 6.23
N ALA A 364 -16.18 -16.42 6.26
CA ALA A 364 -15.50 -15.82 5.11
C ALA A 364 -14.07 -16.37 4.87
N VAL A 365 -13.40 -16.84 5.93
CA VAL A 365 -12.01 -17.34 5.85
C VAL A 365 -11.92 -18.75 5.24
N CYS A 366 -12.99 -19.55 5.30
CA CYS A 366 -13.00 -20.92 4.76
C CYS A 366 -13.55 -21.05 3.33
N LEU A 367 -14.14 -20.01 2.74
CA LEU A 367 -14.71 -20.09 1.38
C LEU A 367 -13.79 -19.50 0.28
N LEU A 368 -12.87 -18.59 0.61
CA LEU A 368 -11.94 -18.00 -0.36
C LEU A 368 -10.71 -18.88 -0.66
N SER A 369 -10.30 -19.72 0.30
CA SER A 369 -9.23 -20.73 0.13
C SER A 369 -9.69 -21.96 -0.67
N GLY A 370 -11.00 -22.26 -0.72
CA GLY A 370 -11.56 -23.33 -1.56
C GLY A 370 -11.76 -22.95 -3.03
N ALA A 371 -12.14 -21.71 -3.32
CA ALA A 371 -12.40 -21.25 -4.69
C ALA A 371 -11.11 -21.10 -5.54
N THR A 372 -10.01 -20.69 -4.91
CA THR A 372 -8.70 -20.54 -5.56
C THR A 372 -8.05 -21.88 -5.94
N VAL A 373 -8.32 -22.96 -5.18
CA VAL A 373 -7.80 -24.31 -5.48
C VAL A 373 -8.59 -25.00 -6.59
N VAL A 374 -9.89 -24.75 -6.73
CA VAL A 374 -10.72 -25.34 -7.81
C VAL A 374 -10.50 -24.64 -9.16
N ALA A 375 -10.23 -23.33 -9.18
CA ALA A 375 -9.94 -22.61 -10.42
C ALA A 375 -8.59 -22.99 -11.06
N ARG A 376 -7.58 -23.37 -10.25
CA ARG A 376 -6.26 -23.81 -10.76
C ARG A 376 -6.27 -25.22 -11.36
N LYS A 377 -7.25 -26.07 -11.04
CA LYS A 377 -7.34 -27.45 -11.55
C LYS A 377 -8.08 -27.58 -12.89
N ASN A 378 -8.86 -26.58 -13.28
CA ASN A 378 -9.62 -26.57 -14.55
C ASN A 378 -8.92 -25.81 -15.70
N ARG A 379 -7.67 -25.36 -15.51
CA ARG A 379 -6.85 -24.67 -16.53
C ARG A 379 -5.50 -25.38 -16.81
N GLY A 380 -5.44 -26.69 -16.59
CA GLY A 380 -4.33 -27.56 -16.98
C GLY A 380 -4.68 -28.40 -18.20
#